data_AF-A0AAW5TC28-F1
#
_entry.id   AF-A0AAW5TC28-F1
#
_cell.length_a   1.000
_cell.length_b   1.000
_cell.length_c   1.000
_cell.angle_alpha   90.00
_cell.angle_beta   90.00
_cell.angle_gamma   90.00
#
_symmetry.space_group_name_H-M   'P 1'
#
loop_
_entity.id
_entity.type
_entity.pdbx_description
1 polymer ?
#
loop_
_entity_poly.entity_id
_entity_poly.type
_entity_poly.pdbx_seq_one_letter_code
_entity_poly.pdbx_strand_id
1 'polypeptide(L)'
;MTSVQQGTRAAHDIRTVLAGVDELLPLLRERAQETEDLRKLPDANVKALEDIGFFKLLQPEQWGGLQCDPTIYCEAVRRLASACGSTGWVAGVLAVHNWHLALFDQQAQEDVWGDDPSVRVSSSYAPMGAGHAVDGGYLVSGSWQWSSGSAHATWAFLGGPVIKDGRPVDFGSFLIPISDYKIDDVWNVVGLRGTGSDTVVVKDAFVPKHRFLSYKAMNDGTAGGYRTNT
;
A
#
# COMPACT_ATOMS: atom_id res chain seq x y z
N MET A 1 -19.64 -30.10 -23.12
CA MET A 1 -19.75 -29.50 -21.77
C MET A 1 -18.66 -30.11 -20.93
N THR A 2 -17.51 -29.43 -20.83
CA THR A 2 -16.38 -29.89 -20.02
C THR A 2 -16.18 -28.84 -18.95
N SER A 3 -16.65 -29.17 -17.74
CA SER A 3 -16.48 -28.38 -16.53
C SER A 3 -14.99 -28.31 -16.21
N VAL A 4 -14.44 -27.10 -16.23
CA VAL A 4 -13.13 -26.81 -15.63
C VAL A 4 -13.36 -26.70 -14.13
N GLN A 5 -12.77 -27.62 -13.37
CA GLN A 5 -12.64 -27.50 -11.92
C GLN A 5 -11.80 -26.26 -11.62
N GLN A 6 -12.43 -25.22 -11.07
CA GLN A 6 -11.72 -24.18 -10.34
C GLN A 6 -11.15 -24.84 -9.09
N GLY A 7 -9.84 -25.09 -9.09
CA GLY A 7 -9.14 -25.54 -7.90
C GLY A 7 -9.27 -24.50 -6.80
N THR A 8 -9.86 -24.89 -5.68
CA THR A 8 -9.89 -24.12 -4.44
C THR A 8 -8.43 -23.85 -4.05
N ARG A 9 -7.94 -22.61 -4.21
CA ARG A 9 -6.69 -22.20 -3.55
C ARG A 9 -6.91 -22.45 -2.05
N ALA A 10 -6.06 -23.25 -1.43
CA ALA A 10 -6.09 -23.41 0.02
C ALA A 10 -6.00 -22.01 0.64
N ALA A 11 -6.91 -21.70 1.57
CA ALA A 11 -6.84 -20.43 2.30
C ALA A 11 -5.46 -20.34 2.97
N HIS A 12 -4.75 -19.23 2.73
CA HIS A 12 -3.49 -18.99 3.42
C HIS A 12 -3.76 -18.85 4.92
N ASP A 13 -2.96 -19.51 5.74
CA ASP A 13 -2.83 -19.20 7.16
C ASP A 13 -1.44 -18.60 7.45
N ILE A 14 -1.27 -17.98 8.62
CA ILE A 14 -0.01 -17.33 9.02
C ILE A 14 1.21 -18.27 8.87
N ARG A 15 1.05 -19.56 9.19
CA ARG A 15 2.15 -20.53 9.11
C ARG A 15 2.56 -20.78 7.66
N THR A 16 1.58 -20.97 6.77
CA THR A 16 1.82 -21.15 5.34
C THR A 16 2.43 -19.90 4.69
N VAL A 17 2.03 -18.69 5.12
CA VAL A 17 2.66 -17.44 4.64
C VAL A 17 4.13 -17.39 5.03
N LEU A 18 4.47 -17.66 6.30
CA LEU A 18 5.87 -17.63 6.76
C LEU A 18 6.72 -18.72 6.10
N ALA A 19 6.18 -19.92 5.90
CA ALA A 19 6.86 -20.98 5.15
C ALA A 19 7.10 -20.55 3.69
N GLY A 20 6.09 -19.95 3.04
CA GLY A 20 6.24 -19.40 1.69
C GLY A 20 7.30 -18.29 1.62
N VAL A 21 7.37 -17.41 2.64
CA VAL A 21 8.46 -16.42 2.74
C VAL A 21 9.82 -17.09 2.76
N ASP A 22 9.99 -18.15 3.58
CA ASP A 22 11.25 -18.89 3.67
C ASP A 22 11.63 -19.56 2.34
N GLU A 23 10.65 -20.12 1.62
CA GLU A 23 10.82 -20.74 0.31
C GLU A 23 11.22 -19.73 -0.79
N LEU A 24 10.77 -18.47 -0.69
CA LEU A 24 11.12 -17.43 -1.66
C LEU A 24 12.54 -16.88 -1.47
N LEU A 25 13.15 -17.02 -0.29
CA LEU A 25 14.43 -16.35 0.01
C LEU A 25 15.56 -16.68 -0.99
N PRO A 26 15.79 -17.94 -1.42
CA PRO A 26 16.81 -18.23 -2.42
C PRO A 26 16.59 -17.50 -3.74
N LEU A 27 15.34 -17.48 -4.23
CA LEU A 27 14.96 -16.81 -5.48
C LEU A 27 15.15 -15.29 -5.38
N LEU A 28 14.78 -14.70 -4.24
CA LEU A 28 14.95 -13.26 -4.02
C LEU A 28 16.42 -12.85 -3.94
N ARG A 29 17.30 -13.71 -3.41
CA ARG A 29 18.76 -13.47 -3.43
C ARG A 29 19.30 -13.51 -4.86
N GLU A 30 18.89 -14.50 -5.64
CA GLU A 30 19.31 -14.65 -7.04
C GLU A 30 18.91 -13.43 -7.88
N ARG A 31 17.69 -12.91 -7.70
CA ARG A 31 17.17 -11.74 -8.41
C ARG A 31 17.56 -10.40 -7.81
N ALA A 32 18.38 -10.36 -6.76
CA ALA A 32 18.69 -9.11 -6.08
C ALA A 32 19.38 -8.09 -7.02
N GLN A 33 20.34 -8.55 -7.84
CA GLN A 33 21.01 -7.69 -8.81
C GLN A 33 20.07 -7.20 -9.92
N GLU A 34 19.27 -8.10 -10.50
CA GLU A 34 18.23 -7.75 -11.47
C GLU A 34 17.28 -6.68 -10.91
N THR A 35 16.88 -6.84 -9.64
CA THR A 35 16.02 -5.88 -8.94
C THR A 35 16.68 -4.50 -8.84
N GLU A 36 17.98 -4.43 -8.57
CA GLU A 36 18.71 -3.15 -8.55
C GLU A 36 18.84 -2.53 -9.94
N ASP A 37 19.15 -3.33 -10.95
CA ASP A 37 19.35 -2.88 -12.33
C ASP A 37 18.06 -2.37 -12.97
N LEU A 38 16.92 -3.03 -12.68
CA LEU A 38 15.59 -2.61 -13.13
C LEU A 38 15.08 -1.33 -12.46
N ARG A 39 15.70 -0.92 -11.34
CA ARG A 39 15.24 0.17 -10.46
C ARG A 39 13.79 0.03 -9.95
N LYS A 40 13.23 -1.17 -10.05
CA LYS A 40 11.89 -1.57 -9.62
C LYS A 40 11.93 -3.05 -9.25
N LEU A 41 11.08 -3.51 -8.33
CA LEU A 41 10.86 -4.93 -8.12
C LEU A 41 10.41 -5.58 -9.45
N PRO A 42 11.00 -6.73 -9.84
CA PRO A 42 10.45 -7.56 -10.91
C PRO A 42 9.00 -7.93 -10.59
N ASP A 43 8.11 -7.88 -11.59
CA ASP A 43 6.69 -8.26 -11.42
C ASP A 43 6.55 -9.69 -10.87
N ALA A 44 7.49 -10.58 -11.24
CA ALA A 44 7.56 -11.94 -10.73
C ALA A 44 7.82 -12.02 -9.22
N ASN A 45 8.53 -11.07 -8.60
CA ASN A 45 8.74 -11.03 -7.16
C ASN A 45 7.45 -10.62 -6.45
N VAL A 46 6.75 -9.60 -6.97
CA VAL A 46 5.47 -9.14 -6.41
C VAL A 46 4.41 -10.23 -6.52
N LYS A 47 4.32 -10.90 -7.67
CA LYS A 47 3.41 -12.03 -7.89
C LYS A 47 3.69 -13.20 -6.94
N ALA A 48 4.97 -13.52 -6.70
CA ALA A 48 5.33 -14.57 -5.76
C ALA A 48 4.93 -14.23 -4.32
N LEU A 49 5.09 -12.97 -3.89
CA LEU A 49 4.63 -12.49 -2.58
C LEU A 49 3.11 -12.54 -2.46
N GLU A 50 2.40 -12.16 -3.52
CA GLU A 50 0.93 -12.26 -3.59
C GLU A 50 0.45 -13.72 -3.50
N ASP A 51 1.11 -14.63 -4.23
CA ASP A 51 0.76 -16.05 -4.29
C ASP A 51 0.94 -16.79 -2.96
N ILE A 52 1.82 -16.32 -2.08
CA ILE A 52 1.98 -16.86 -0.72
C ILE A 52 1.09 -16.14 0.31
N GLY A 53 0.30 -15.15 -0.10
CA GLY A 53 -0.58 -14.40 0.79
C GLY A 53 0.11 -13.34 1.65
N PHE A 54 1.34 -12.93 1.34
CA PHE A 54 2.11 -11.99 2.18
C PHE A 54 1.38 -10.66 2.41
N PHE A 55 0.77 -10.08 1.37
CA PHE A 55 0.04 -8.81 1.50
C PHE A 55 -1.25 -8.93 2.34
N LYS A 56 -1.73 -10.14 2.60
CA LYS A 56 -2.93 -10.39 3.41
C LYS A 56 -2.66 -10.39 4.92
N LEU A 57 -1.39 -10.37 5.36
CA LEU A 57 -1.01 -10.46 6.77
C LEU A 57 -1.73 -9.44 7.67
N LEU A 58 -1.78 -8.18 7.25
CA LEU A 58 -2.34 -7.07 8.03
C LEU A 58 -3.71 -6.58 7.52
N GLN A 59 -4.25 -7.22 6.48
CA GLN A 59 -5.57 -6.87 5.96
C GLN A 59 -6.67 -7.42 6.89
N PRO A 60 -7.81 -6.73 7.06
CA PRO A 60 -8.94 -7.25 7.83
C PRO A 60 -9.52 -8.54 7.26
N GLU A 61 -10.07 -9.39 8.12
CA GLU A 61 -10.74 -10.65 7.76
C GLU A 61 -11.92 -10.45 6.80
N GLN A 62 -12.66 -9.34 6.91
CA GLN A 62 -13.76 -9.03 5.98
C GLN A 62 -13.31 -8.92 4.51
N TRP A 63 -12.02 -8.69 4.27
CA TRP A 63 -11.39 -8.63 2.94
C TRP A 63 -10.52 -9.86 2.63
N GLY A 64 -10.72 -10.96 3.37
CA GLY A 64 -9.94 -12.20 3.28
C GLY A 64 -8.51 -12.06 3.79
N GLY A 65 -8.26 -11.08 4.67
CA GLY A 65 -6.99 -10.89 5.34
C GLY A 65 -6.83 -11.77 6.58
N LEU A 66 -5.62 -11.73 7.16
CA LEU A 66 -5.25 -12.53 8.34
C LEU A 66 -5.25 -11.73 9.64
N GLN A 67 -5.33 -10.38 9.54
CA GLN A 67 -5.32 -9.45 10.66
C GLN A 67 -4.36 -9.87 11.79
N CYS A 68 -3.14 -10.27 11.40
CA CYS A 68 -2.24 -10.98 12.29
C CYS A 68 -1.60 -10.06 13.32
N ASP A 69 -0.99 -10.65 14.36
CA ASP A 69 -0.12 -9.93 15.28
C ASP A 69 0.97 -9.17 14.49
N PRO A 70 1.20 -7.87 14.75
CA PRO A 70 2.18 -7.07 14.01
C PRO A 70 3.61 -7.62 14.09
N THR A 71 3.95 -8.38 15.13
CA THR A 71 5.26 -9.04 15.26
C THR A 71 5.49 -10.09 14.17
N ILE A 72 4.44 -10.79 13.73
CA ILE A 72 4.49 -11.76 12.63
C ILE A 72 4.79 -11.06 11.31
N TYR A 73 4.11 -9.94 11.04
CA TYR A 73 4.38 -9.10 9.88
C TYR A 73 5.84 -8.58 9.89
N CYS A 74 6.31 -8.04 11.02
CA CYS A 74 7.68 -7.56 11.16
C CYS A 74 8.71 -8.68 10.92
N GLU A 75 8.45 -9.88 11.41
CA GLU A 75 9.30 -11.05 11.18
C GLU A 75 9.34 -11.46 9.70
N ALA A 76 8.18 -11.47 9.02
CA ALA A 76 8.12 -11.75 7.58
C ALA A 76 8.92 -10.72 6.76
N VAL A 77 8.76 -9.42 7.06
CA VAL A 77 9.53 -8.34 6.42
C VAL A 77 11.03 -8.52 6.69
N ARG A 78 11.42 -8.81 7.93
CA ARG A 78 12.82 -9.02 8.33
C ARG A 78 13.46 -10.15 7.50
N ARG A 79 12.74 -11.26 7.29
CA ARG A 79 13.20 -12.39 6.48
C ARG A 79 13.38 -12.01 5.02
N LEU A 80 12.38 -11.37 4.39
CA LEU A 80 12.47 -10.91 3.01
C LEU A 80 13.64 -9.93 2.80
N ALA A 81 13.80 -8.97 3.72
CA ALA A 81 14.87 -7.98 3.66
C ALA A 81 16.27 -8.59 3.79
N SER A 82 16.39 -9.76 4.44
CA SER A 82 17.66 -10.51 4.52
C SER A 82 18.08 -11.15 3.19
N ALA A 83 17.15 -11.31 2.25
CA ALA A 83 17.41 -11.87 0.92
C ALA A 83 17.60 -10.77 -0.14
N CYS A 84 16.74 -9.75 -0.15
CA CYS A 84 16.85 -8.59 -1.03
C CYS A 84 16.30 -7.36 -0.30
N GLY A 85 17.17 -6.39 0.00
CA GLY A 85 16.80 -5.19 0.77
C GLY A 85 15.66 -4.39 0.13
N SER A 86 15.72 -4.14 -1.18
CA SER A 86 14.67 -3.43 -1.92
C SER A 86 13.33 -4.18 -1.92
N THR A 87 13.35 -5.52 -2.08
CA THR A 87 12.13 -6.33 -2.02
C THR A 87 11.52 -6.31 -0.62
N GLY A 88 12.32 -6.52 0.43
CA GLY A 88 11.85 -6.44 1.81
C GLY A 88 11.27 -5.08 2.16
N TRP A 89 11.91 -4.00 1.71
CA TRP A 89 11.42 -2.63 1.87
C TRP A 89 10.04 -2.43 1.22
N VAL A 90 9.92 -2.72 -0.08
CA VAL A 90 8.66 -2.52 -0.80
C VAL A 90 7.56 -3.44 -0.29
N ALA A 91 7.88 -4.71 0.00
CA ALA A 91 6.92 -5.65 0.57
C ALA A 91 6.34 -5.12 1.88
N GLY A 92 7.20 -4.68 2.81
CA GLY A 92 6.76 -4.07 4.07
C GLY A 92 5.86 -2.85 3.85
N VAL A 93 6.31 -1.91 3.01
CA VAL A 93 5.53 -0.69 2.69
C VAL A 93 4.15 -1.03 2.14
N LEU A 94 4.06 -1.86 1.10
CA LEU A 94 2.76 -2.18 0.49
C LEU A 94 1.84 -2.99 1.43
N ALA A 95 2.39 -3.88 2.26
CA ALA A 95 1.58 -4.67 3.19
C ALA A 95 1.07 -3.84 4.38
N VAL A 96 1.87 -2.93 4.96
CA VAL A 96 1.40 -2.08 6.07
C VAL A 96 0.32 -1.08 5.64
N HIS A 97 0.25 -0.76 4.35
CA HIS A 97 -0.83 0.07 3.82
C HIS A 97 -2.20 -0.61 3.90
N ASN A 98 -2.26 -1.95 3.95
CA ASN A 98 -3.52 -2.65 4.19
C ASN A 98 -4.01 -2.41 5.64
N TRP A 99 -3.09 -2.32 6.62
CA TRP A 99 -3.45 -1.87 7.96
C TRP A 99 -3.91 -0.41 7.97
N HIS A 100 -3.23 0.48 7.25
CA HIS A 100 -3.62 1.89 7.20
C HIS A 100 -5.01 2.07 6.55
N LEU A 101 -5.28 1.37 5.45
CA LEU A 101 -6.59 1.40 4.80
C LEU A 101 -7.71 0.89 5.72
N ALA A 102 -7.42 -0.10 6.56
CA ALA A 102 -8.37 -0.61 7.55
C ALA A 102 -8.84 0.45 8.56
N LEU A 103 -8.16 1.60 8.67
CA LEU A 103 -8.56 2.70 9.55
C LEU A 103 -9.46 3.73 8.85
N PHE A 104 -9.50 3.73 7.52
CA PHE A 104 -10.42 4.59 6.76
C PHE A 104 -11.87 4.16 6.97
N ASP A 105 -12.80 5.05 6.60
CA ASP A 105 -14.23 4.72 6.55
C ASP A 105 -14.47 3.47 5.70
N GLN A 106 -15.49 2.68 6.06
CA GLN A 106 -15.85 1.44 5.37
C GLN A 106 -16.01 1.63 3.86
N GLN A 107 -16.59 2.76 3.43
CA GLN A 107 -16.76 3.07 2.02
C GLN A 107 -15.42 3.23 1.28
N ALA A 108 -14.38 3.76 1.93
CA ALA A 108 -13.06 3.86 1.30
C ALA A 108 -12.37 2.49 1.21
N GLN A 109 -12.65 1.57 2.13
CA GLN A 109 -12.19 0.19 2.03
C GLN A 109 -12.89 -0.53 0.87
N GLU A 110 -14.21 -0.37 0.73
CA GLU A 110 -15.01 -0.90 -0.38
C GLU A 110 -14.53 -0.35 -1.73
N ASP A 111 -14.25 0.94 -1.82
CA ASP A 111 -13.75 1.57 -3.04
C ASP A 111 -12.43 0.94 -3.56
N VAL A 112 -11.62 0.36 -2.67
CA VAL A 112 -10.33 -0.25 -2.99
C VAL A 112 -10.43 -1.76 -3.15
N TRP A 113 -11.14 -2.45 -2.25
CA TRP A 113 -11.14 -3.91 -2.13
C TRP A 113 -12.46 -4.60 -2.48
N GLY A 114 -13.53 -3.84 -2.75
CA GLY A 114 -14.87 -4.38 -3.02
C GLY A 114 -14.91 -5.32 -4.22
N ASP A 115 -14.26 -4.92 -5.32
CA ASP A 115 -14.16 -5.73 -6.54
C ASP A 115 -12.99 -6.74 -6.50
N ASP A 116 -11.85 -6.32 -5.94
CA ASP A 116 -10.63 -7.13 -5.88
C ASP A 116 -9.86 -6.85 -4.57
N PRO A 117 -9.88 -7.78 -3.61
CA PRO A 117 -9.22 -7.58 -2.32
C PRO A 117 -7.69 -7.75 -2.41
N SER A 118 -7.12 -8.07 -3.58
CA SER A 118 -5.66 -8.12 -3.81
C SER A 118 -5.04 -6.77 -4.16
N VAL A 119 -5.88 -5.75 -4.40
CA VAL A 119 -5.46 -4.38 -4.71
C VAL A 119 -4.52 -3.83 -3.63
N ARG A 120 -3.43 -3.22 -4.08
CA ARG A 120 -2.37 -2.62 -3.25
C ARG A 120 -2.41 -1.11 -3.34
N VAL A 121 -2.02 -0.48 -2.24
CA VAL A 121 -1.91 0.98 -2.09
C VAL A 121 -0.42 1.31 -1.88
N SER A 122 0.14 2.26 -2.61
CA SER A 122 1.46 2.85 -2.30
C SER A 122 1.29 4.08 -1.43
N SER A 123 2.37 4.76 -1.05
CA SER A 123 2.23 6.00 -0.28
C SER A 123 3.36 6.97 -0.48
N SER A 124 3.13 8.20 -0.02
CA SER A 124 4.17 9.14 0.39
C SER A 124 3.54 10.09 1.42
N TYR A 125 3.99 9.99 2.67
CA TYR A 125 3.35 10.68 3.80
C TYR A 125 3.91 12.08 4.08
N ALA A 126 5.07 12.42 3.50
CA ALA A 126 5.64 13.75 3.65
C ALA A 126 4.75 14.79 2.94
N PRO A 127 4.58 16.00 3.51
CA PRO A 127 3.69 17.01 2.96
C PRO A 127 4.28 17.69 1.73
N MET A 128 4.17 17.03 0.58
CA MET A 128 4.64 17.53 -0.73
C MET A 128 3.50 18.02 -1.62
N GLY A 129 2.34 18.23 -1.02
CA GLY A 129 1.12 18.75 -1.62
C GLY A 129 0.07 18.99 -0.54
N ALA A 130 -1.12 19.41 -0.96
CA ALA A 130 -2.19 19.77 -0.03
C ALA A 130 -3.57 19.48 -0.64
N GLY A 131 -4.57 19.33 0.22
CA GLY A 131 -5.98 19.25 -0.18
C GLY A 131 -6.73 20.52 0.22
N HIS A 132 -7.25 21.26 -0.75
CA HIS A 132 -8.09 22.43 -0.49
C HIS A 132 -9.53 21.99 -0.24
N ALA A 133 -10.11 22.39 0.89
CA ALA A 133 -11.48 22.05 1.22
C ALA A 133 -12.46 22.63 0.19
N VAL A 134 -13.31 21.77 -0.35
CA VAL A 134 -14.40 22.11 -1.28
C VAL A 134 -15.67 21.39 -0.85
N ASP A 135 -16.80 21.68 -1.50
CA ASP A 135 -18.04 20.96 -1.23
C ASP A 135 -17.86 19.45 -1.48
N GLY A 136 -18.22 18.64 -0.48
CA GLY A 136 -18.13 17.17 -0.56
C GLY A 136 -16.74 16.56 -0.36
N GLY A 137 -15.65 17.34 -0.31
CA GLY A 137 -14.31 16.76 -0.25
C GLY A 137 -13.17 17.78 -0.33
N TYR A 138 -12.14 17.42 -1.09
CA TYR A 138 -10.89 18.16 -1.23
C TYR A 138 -10.45 18.21 -2.68
N LEU A 139 -9.87 19.33 -3.12
CA LEU A 139 -9.12 19.41 -4.35
C LEU A 139 -7.63 19.26 -4.04
N VAL A 140 -7.03 18.14 -4.46
CA VAL A 140 -5.67 17.75 -4.10
C VAL A 140 -4.70 18.00 -5.26
N SER A 141 -3.59 18.65 -4.95
CA SER A 141 -2.50 18.93 -5.89
C SER A 141 -1.15 18.78 -5.19
N GLY A 142 -0.15 18.24 -5.88
CA GLY A 142 1.19 18.07 -5.35
C GLY A 142 2.06 17.08 -6.13
N SER A 143 3.30 16.93 -5.65
CA SER A 143 4.29 16.04 -6.25
C SER A 143 5.01 15.30 -5.13
N TRP A 144 4.53 14.09 -4.86
CA TRP A 144 4.94 13.26 -3.74
C TRP A 144 6.03 12.29 -4.14
N GLN A 145 7.25 12.59 -3.71
CA GLN A 145 8.41 11.76 -3.96
C GLN A 145 8.43 10.52 -3.06
N TRP A 146 9.28 9.57 -3.42
CA TRP A 146 9.64 8.41 -2.60
C TRP A 146 8.52 7.39 -2.41
N SER A 147 7.64 7.26 -3.41
CA SER A 147 6.54 6.30 -3.38
C SER A 147 7.03 4.90 -3.75
N SER A 148 7.62 4.23 -2.76
CA SER A 148 8.23 2.91 -2.90
C SER A 148 7.20 1.89 -3.38
N GLY A 149 7.51 1.18 -4.47
CA GLY A 149 6.60 0.20 -5.08
C GLY A 149 5.37 0.80 -5.74
N SER A 150 5.36 2.11 -6.06
CA SER A 150 4.22 2.79 -6.69
C SER A 150 3.75 2.14 -8.00
N ALA A 151 4.68 1.63 -8.80
CA ALA A 151 4.35 0.89 -10.03
C ALA A 151 3.64 -0.46 -9.79
N HIS A 152 3.53 -0.91 -8.53
CA HIS A 152 2.86 -2.16 -8.13
C HIS A 152 1.56 -1.92 -7.35
N ALA A 153 1.07 -0.68 -7.35
CA ALA A 153 -0.16 -0.25 -6.68
C ALA A 153 -1.07 0.52 -7.65
N THR A 154 -2.38 0.44 -7.43
CA THR A 154 -3.40 1.17 -8.21
C THR A 154 -4.06 2.29 -7.42
N TRP A 155 -3.61 2.51 -6.19
CA TRP A 155 -4.02 3.58 -5.29
C TRP A 155 -2.80 4.12 -4.54
N ALA A 156 -2.88 5.36 -4.06
CA ALA A 156 -1.85 5.96 -3.23
C ALA A 156 -2.44 6.68 -2.01
N PHE A 157 -1.77 6.55 -0.86
CA PHE A 157 -1.92 7.45 0.27
C PHE A 157 -0.94 8.61 0.16
N LEU A 158 -1.47 9.82 0.03
CA LEU A 158 -0.67 11.03 -0.10
C LEU A 158 -0.88 11.91 1.13
N GLY A 159 0.19 12.10 1.91
CA GLY A 159 0.14 12.87 3.14
C GLY A 159 0.16 14.37 2.87
N GLY A 160 -0.70 15.13 3.53
CA GLY A 160 -0.70 16.58 3.38
C GLY A 160 -1.69 17.29 4.30
N PRO A 161 -1.55 18.61 4.42
CA PRO A 161 -2.50 19.42 5.15
C PRO A 161 -3.82 19.56 4.37
N VAL A 162 -4.92 19.62 5.12
CA VAL A 162 -6.18 20.18 4.62
C VAL A 162 -6.12 21.69 4.75
N ILE A 163 -6.29 22.40 3.64
CA ILE A 163 -6.32 23.87 3.60
C ILE A 163 -7.77 24.34 3.55
N LYS A 164 -8.18 25.14 4.53
CA LYS A 164 -9.47 25.81 4.57
C LYS A 164 -9.27 27.29 4.89
N ASP A 165 -9.93 28.17 4.14
CA ASP A 165 -9.80 29.63 4.29
C ASP A 165 -8.33 30.11 4.29
N GLY A 166 -7.50 29.48 3.44
CA GLY A 166 -6.08 29.79 3.29
C GLY A 166 -5.18 29.30 4.43
N ARG A 167 -5.69 28.47 5.36
CA ARG A 167 -4.92 27.97 6.52
C ARG A 167 -4.96 26.44 6.60
N PRO A 168 -3.87 25.80 7.07
CA PRO A 168 -3.90 24.38 7.41
C PRO A 168 -4.78 24.17 8.65
N VAL A 169 -5.77 23.30 8.55
CA VAL A 169 -6.74 23.00 9.63
C VAL A 169 -6.70 21.56 10.12
N ASP A 170 -6.09 20.65 9.35
CA ASP A 170 -5.91 19.24 9.69
C ASP A 170 -4.73 18.66 8.89
N PHE A 171 -4.24 17.49 9.29
CA PHE A 171 -3.20 16.74 8.60
C PHE A 171 -3.57 15.25 8.55
N GLY A 172 -3.42 14.66 7.37
CA GLY A 172 -3.79 13.27 7.17
C GLY A 172 -3.36 12.73 5.83
N SER A 173 -3.95 11.59 5.45
CA SER A 173 -3.73 10.95 4.16
C SER A 173 -4.94 11.11 3.25
N PHE A 174 -4.69 11.54 2.01
CA PHE A 174 -5.64 11.47 0.90
C PHE A 174 -5.46 10.13 0.18
N LEU A 175 -6.52 9.35 0.03
CA LEU A 175 -6.56 8.11 -0.74
C LEU A 175 -7.02 8.41 -2.17
N ILE A 176 -6.13 8.22 -3.14
CA ILE A 176 -6.35 8.63 -4.55
C ILE A 176 -6.12 7.43 -5.48
N PRO A 177 -7.02 7.14 -6.44
CA PRO A 177 -6.83 6.09 -7.42
C PRO A 177 -5.85 6.50 -8.53
N ILE A 178 -5.22 5.52 -9.17
CA ILE A 178 -4.26 5.73 -10.27
C ILE A 178 -4.83 6.46 -11.48
N SER A 179 -6.16 6.50 -11.65
CA SER A 179 -6.80 7.32 -12.69
C SER A 179 -6.57 8.82 -12.50
N ASP A 180 -6.28 9.25 -11.26
CA ASP A 180 -6.24 10.65 -10.86
C ASP A 180 -4.81 11.12 -10.53
N TYR A 181 -3.80 10.27 -10.77
CA TYR A 181 -2.40 10.62 -10.61
C TYR A 181 -1.53 10.01 -11.71
N LYS A 182 -0.33 10.55 -11.88
CA LYS A 182 0.72 9.95 -12.71
C LYS A 182 1.94 9.58 -11.86
N ILE A 183 2.71 8.60 -12.33
CA ILE A 183 4.00 8.25 -11.73
C ILE A 183 5.09 8.76 -12.67
N ASP A 184 5.93 9.67 -12.18
CA ASP A 184 7.12 10.13 -12.90
C ASP A 184 8.31 9.26 -12.46
N ASP A 185 8.89 8.49 -13.39
CA ASP A 185 10.09 7.68 -13.17
C ASP A 185 11.31 8.60 -12.99
N VAL A 186 11.74 8.73 -11.73
CA VAL A 186 12.85 9.61 -11.32
C VAL A 186 13.82 8.92 -10.37
N TRP A 187 13.58 7.66 -10.02
CA TRP A 187 14.33 6.96 -8.98
C TRP A 187 15.74 6.57 -9.44
N ASN A 188 16.73 7.43 -9.21
CA ASN A 188 18.14 7.20 -9.55
C ASN A 188 19.05 7.47 -8.35
N VAL A 189 19.32 6.43 -7.55
CA VAL A 189 19.95 6.56 -6.23
C VAL A 189 21.07 5.53 -6.00
N VAL A 190 21.83 5.73 -4.91
CA VAL A 190 23.01 4.90 -4.59
C VAL A 190 22.66 3.55 -3.95
N GLY A 191 21.53 3.42 -3.26
CA GLY A 191 21.08 2.20 -2.59
C GLY A 191 19.56 2.17 -2.53
N LEU A 192 18.99 1.00 -2.21
CA LEU A 192 17.54 0.74 -2.41
C LEU A 192 17.11 1.04 -3.86
N ARG A 193 17.99 0.79 -4.85
CA ARG A 193 17.72 1.10 -6.25
C ARG A 193 16.46 0.42 -6.75
N GLY A 194 16.27 -0.82 -6.37
CA GLY A 194 15.13 -1.62 -6.83
C GLY A 194 13.78 -1.26 -6.23
N THR A 195 13.68 -0.30 -5.31
CA THR A 195 12.39 0.01 -4.68
C THR A 195 11.41 0.70 -5.62
N GLY A 196 11.87 1.29 -6.73
CA GLY A 196 11.03 2.10 -7.62
C GLY A 196 10.30 3.18 -6.84
N SER A 197 11.02 3.93 -6.00
CA SER A 197 10.46 4.96 -5.13
C SER A 197 10.22 6.26 -5.88
N ASP A 198 9.51 6.13 -7.00
CA ASP A 198 9.20 7.19 -7.94
C ASP A 198 8.26 8.24 -7.35
N THR A 199 7.96 9.25 -8.15
CA THR A 199 7.15 10.41 -7.72
C THR A 199 5.72 10.29 -8.20
N VAL A 200 4.76 10.34 -7.27
CA VAL A 200 3.33 10.43 -7.57
C VAL A 200 2.95 11.89 -7.72
N VAL A 201 2.47 12.28 -8.90
CA VAL A 201 2.07 13.66 -9.21
C VAL A 201 0.56 13.73 -9.40
N VAL A 202 -0.07 14.63 -8.65
CA VAL A 202 -1.50 14.88 -8.67
C VAL A 202 -1.74 16.32 -9.09
N LYS A 203 -2.68 16.52 -10.00
CA LYS A 203 -3.09 17.85 -10.45
C LYS A 203 -4.61 17.98 -10.37
N ASP A 204 -5.05 18.73 -9.37
CA ASP A 204 -6.44 19.13 -9.15
C ASP A 204 -7.41 17.95 -9.10
N ALA A 205 -7.00 16.86 -8.43
CA ALA A 205 -7.84 15.68 -8.24
C ALA A 205 -8.89 15.94 -7.15
N PHE A 206 -10.15 15.60 -7.41
CA PHE A 206 -11.19 15.65 -6.39
C PHE A 206 -11.13 14.38 -5.52
N VAL A 207 -10.96 14.56 -4.21
CA VAL A 207 -10.96 13.48 -3.22
C VAL A 207 -12.17 13.63 -2.30
N PRO A 208 -13.12 12.69 -2.29
CA PRO A 208 -14.31 12.77 -1.43
C PRO A 208 -13.92 12.62 0.05
N LYS A 209 -14.75 13.18 0.95
CA LYS A 209 -14.47 13.19 2.41
C LYS A 209 -14.11 11.83 3.00
N HIS A 210 -14.79 10.76 2.61
CA HIS A 210 -14.58 9.41 3.15
C HIS A 210 -13.21 8.81 2.75
N ARG A 211 -12.53 9.38 1.75
CA ARG A 211 -11.17 9.02 1.31
C ARG A 211 -10.08 9.92 1.90
N PHE A 212 -10.39 10.67 2.95
CA PHE A 212 -9.40 11.37 3.77
C PHE A 212 -9.41 10.81 5.18
N LEU A 213 -8.23 10.47 5.70
CA LEU A 213 -8.05 10.04 7.08
C LEU A 213 -7.14 11.00 7.84
N SER A 214 -7.71 11.67 8.84
CA SER A 214 -6.97 12.51 9.77
C SER A 214 -6.08 11.68 10.69
N TYR A 215 -4.81 12.07 10.84
CA TYR A 215 -3.91 11.44 11.82
C TYR A 215 -4.31 11.74 13.25
N LYS A 216 -5.00 12.87 13.50
CA LYS A 216 -5.60 13.14 14.80
C LYS A 216 -6.69 12.11 15.11
N ALA A 217 -7.57 11.81 14.15
CA ALA A 217 -8.61 10.80 14.34
C ALA A 217 -8.02 9.39 14.59
N MET A 218 -6.93 9.05 13.91
CA MET A 218 -6.18 7.81 14.16
C MET A 218 -5.67 7.75 15.61
N ASN A 219 -4.97 8.80 16.06
CA ASN A 219 -4.37 8.88 17.40
C ASN A 219 -5.42 8.92 18.52
N ASP A 220 -6.55 9.57 18.28
CA ASP A 220 -7.63 9.70 19.27
C ASP A 220 -8.52 8.44 19.33
N GLY A 221 -8.28 7.42 18.50
CA GLY A 221 -9.11 6.21 18.47
C GLY A 221 -10.49 6.43 17.84
N THR A 222 -10.63 7.45 17.00
CA THR A 222 -11.92 7.86 16.40
C THR A 222 -11.99 7.70 14.89
N ALA A 223 -10.95 7.14 14.27
CA ALA A 223 -10.93 6.78 12.85
C ALA A 223 -12.09 5.83 12.48
N GLY A 224 -12.62 6.00 11.27
CA GLY A 224 -13.83 5.32 10.82
C GLY A 224 -13.77 3.80 10.93
N GLY A 225 -12.63 3.23 10.59
CA GLY A 225 -12.38 1.79 10.57
C GLY A 225 -12.40 1.10 11.94
N TYR A 226 -12.19 1.83 13.05
CA TYR A 226 -12.30 1.25 14.40
C TYR A 226 -13.71 0.72 14.72
N ARG A 227 -14.73 1.13 13.95
CA ARG A 227 -16.11 0.66 14.09
C ARG A 227 -16.39 -0.65 13.35
N THR A 228 -15.59 -0.98 12.35
CA THR A 228 -15.86 -2.10 11.42
C THR A 228 -14.79 -3.17 11.42
N ASN A 229 -13.55 -2.83 11.77
CA ASN A 229 -12.41 -3.74 11.89
C ASN A 229 -12.07 -3.93 13.37
N THR A 230 -12.81 -4.81 14.04
CA THR A 230 -12.61 -5.18 15.46
C THR A 230 -12.17 -6.62 15.59
#